data_AF-A0A7K6H722-F1
#
_entry.id   AF-A0A7K6H722-F1
#
_cell.length_a   1.000
_cell.length_b   1.000
_cell.length_c   1.000
_cell.angle_alpha   90.00
_cell.angle_beta   90.00
_cell.angle_gamma   90.00
#
_symmetry.space_group_name_H-M   'P 1'
#
loop_
_entity.id
_entity.type
_entity.pdbx_description
1 polymer ?
#
loop_
_entity_poly.entity_id
_entity_poly.type
_entity_poly.pdbx_seq_one_letter_code
_entity_poly.pdbx_strand_id
1 'polypeptide(L)'
;RDKLAELHGNMFVEECVKCGKQYVRDAVVGSMGLKPTGRLCSVTKARGLRACRGKLRDTILDWEDSLPDRDLTLADEACRKADLSVTLGTSLQIKPSGNLPLITKKRGGKLVIVNLQATKHDRQADLRIHAYVDDVMTKLMKLLGLEVPEWTGPVVVESAEPARAEQLQGRLKEEKEEPLSHHNGTGTPCPGRGLKQECPSPATGPAPVKKMKVEPLLT
;
A
#
# COMPACT_ATOMS: atom_id res chain seq x y z
N ARG A 1 15.42 -4.96 -12.20
CA ARG A 1 14.73 -4.32 -11.06
C ARG A 1 15.45 -4.67 -9.75
N ASP A 2 16.06 -3.70 -9.05
CA ASP A 2 16.84 -3.95 -7.82
C ASP A 2 16.26 -3.31 -6.53
N LYS A 3 15.51 -2.20 -6.64
CA LYS A 3 14.88 -1.50 -5.50
C LYS A 3 13.35 -1.58 -5.45
N LEU A 4 12.74 -2.53 -6.15
CA LEU A 4 11.28 -2.74 -6.18
C LEU A 4 10.94 -4.22 -6.01
N ALA A 5 9.96 -4.49 -5.16
CA ALA A 5 9.34 -5.80 -4.95
C ALA A 5 7.87 -5.77 -5.38
N GLU A 6 7.52 -6.50 -6.44
CA GLU A 6 6.16 -6.58 -7.01
C GLU A 6 5.45 -7.82 -6.46
N LEU A 7 5.02 -7.74 -5.19
CA LEU A 7 4.52 -8.90 -4.45
C LEU A 7 3.29 -9.56 -5.08
N HIS A 8 2.44 -8.82 -5.79
CA HIS A 8 1.20 -9.36 -6.38
C HIS A 8 1.27 -9.49 -7.91
N GLY A 9 2.48 -9.38 -8.47
CA GLY A 9 2.71 -9.44 -9.91
C GLY A 9 2.55 -8.10 -10.62
N ASN A 10 2.74 -8.14 -11.94
CA ASN A 10 2.61 -7.00 -12.82
C ASN A 10 1.96 -7.44 -14.15
N MET A 11 0.93 -6.72 -14.59
CA MET A 11 0.14 -7.07 -15.79
C MET A 11 0.96 -7.04 -17.09
N PHE A 12 2.10 -6.34 -17.08
CA PHE A 12 3.01 -6.22 -18.22
C PHE A 12 4.17 -7.24 -18.15
N VAL A 13 4.26 -8.04 -17.09
CA VAL A 13 5.36 -8.98 -16.88
C VAL A 13 4.91 -10.42 -17.03
N GLU A 14 5.63 -11.15 -17.87
CA GLU A 14 5.52 -12.60 -17.98
C GLU A 14 6.87 -13.28 -17.69
N GLU A 15 6.81 -14.49 -17.15
CA GLU A 15 7.96 -15.22 -16.67
C GLU A 15 8.07 -16.59 -17.33
N CYS A 16 9.29 -16.99 -17.69
CA CYS A 16 9.55 -18.33 -18.20
C CYS A 16 9.57 -19.37 -17.08
N VAL A 17 8.65 -20.33 -17.14
CA VAL A 17 8.55 -21.44 -16.16
C VAL A 17 9.79 -22.34 -16.10
N LYS A 18 10.67 -22.31 -17.11
CA LYS A 18 11.88 -23.15 -17.16
C LYS A 18 13.13 -22.49 -16.62
N CYS A 19 13.27 -21.17 -16.77
CA CYS A 19 14.52 -20.47 -16.48
C CYS A 19 14.36 -19.21 -15.63
N GLY A 20 13.12 -18.86 -15.24
CA GLY A 20 12.82 -17.69 -14.42
C GLY A 20 13.04 -16.34 -15.11
N LYS A 21 13.48 -16.30 -16.38
CA LYS A 21 13.62 -15.02 -17.10
C LYS A 21 12.27 -14.34 -17.23
N GLN A 22 12.20 -13.12 -16.72
CA GLN A 22 11.07 -12.21 -16.86
C GLN A 22 11.21 -11.33 -18.12
N TYR A 23 10.07 -10.99 -18.70
CA TYR A 23 9.94 -10.11 -19.85
C TYR A 23 8.91 -9.04 -19.51
N VAL A 24 9.34 -7.77 -19.55
CA VAL A 24 8.43 -6.62 -19.47
C VAL A 24 7.93 -6.31 -20.89
N ARG A 25 6.62 -6.15 -21.04
CA ARG A 25 5.94 -5.87 -22.30
C ARG A 25 5.44 -4.43 -22.34
N ASP A 26 5.20 -3.93 -23.53
CA ASP A 26 4.58 -2.63 -23.82
C ASP A 26 3.06 -2.66 -23.65
N ALA A 27 2.45 -3.83 -23.86
CA ALA A 27 1.03 -4.10 -23.61
C ALA A 27 0.84 -5.16 -22.51
N VAL A 28 -0.36 -5.20 -21.94
CA VAL A 28 -0.72 -6.22 -20.94
C VAL A 28 -0.58 -7.64 -21.52
N VAL A 29 -0.08 -8.56 -20.70
CA VAL A 29 0.28 -9.93 -21.08
C VAL A 29 -0.92 -10.77 -21.54
N GLY A 30 -2.12 -10.43 -21.07
CA GLY A 30 -3.40 -10.97 -21.55
C GLY A 30 -3.97 -12.15 -20.74
N SER A 31 -3.37 -12.52 -19.61
CA SER A 31 -3.85 -13.57 -18.70
C SER A 31 -3.60 -13.19 -17.24
N MET A 32 -4.26 -13.92 -16.31
CA MET A 32 -4.11 -13.77 -14.86
C MET A 32 -4.21 -15.13 -14.16
N GLY A 33 -3.58 -15.26 -12.99
CA GLY A 33 -3.55 -16.48 -12.19
C GLY A 33 -2.45 -17.43 -12.63
N LEU A 34 -1.26 -16.88 -12.93
CA LEU A 34 -0.06 -17.62 -13.33
C LEU A 34 -0.26 -18.53 -14.56
N LYS A 35 -1.13 -18.12 -15.48
CA LYS A 35 -1.55 -18.92 -16.64
C LYS A 35 -0.58 -18.77 -17.82
N PRO A 36 -0.48 -19.78 -18.69
CA PRO A 36 0.32 -19.68 -19.90
C PRO A 36 -0.18 -18.57 -20.83
N THR A 37 0.75 -17.78 -21.35
CA THR A 37 0.44 -16.60 -22.19
C THR A 37 0.41 -16.90 -23.69
N GLY A 38 0.74 -18.14 -24.06
CA GLY A 38 0.91 -18.59 -25.45
C GLY A 38 2.30 -18.29 -26.05
N ARG A 39 3.12 -17.47 -25.39
CA ARG A 39 4.49 -17.14 -25.85
C ARG A 39 5.54 -18.11 -25.31
N LEU A 40 6.70 -18.12 -25.97
CA LEU A 40 7.85 -18.96 -25.60
C LEU A 40 9.08 -18.12 -25.27
N CYS A 41 9.86 -18.60 -24.31
CA CYS A 41 11.11 -17.96 -23.89
C CYS A 41 12.17 -18.00 -24.99
N SER A 42 12.76 -16.82 -25.27
CA SER A 42 13.78 -16.59 -26.30
C SER A 42 15.22 -16.66 -25.78
N VAL A 43 15.44 -16.85 -24.48
CA VAL A 43 16.80 -16.93 -23.90
C VAL A 43 17.61 -18.05 -24.57
N THR A 44 18.77 -17.70 -25.12
CA THR A 44 19.75 -18.64 -25.66
C THR A 44 20.51 -19.31 -24.52
N LYS A 45 20.58 -20.66 -24.51
CA LYS A 45 21.34 -21.39 -23.48
C LYS A 45 22.85 -21.22 -23.68
N ALA A 46 23.62 -21.28 -22.59
CA ALA A 46 25.06 -20.99 -22.54
C ALA A 46 25.96 -21.73 -23.55
N ARG A 47 25.53 -22.88 -24.09
CA ARG A 47 26.28 -23.63 -25.13
C ARG A 47 25.85 -23.32 -26.57
N GLY A 48 25.03 -22.29 -26.81
CA GLY A 48 24.60 -21.84 -28.14
C GLY A 48 23.71 -22.81 -28.93
N LEU A 49 23.51 -24.04 -28.45
CA LEU A 49 22.89 -25.11 -29.24
C LEU A 49 21.36 -24.95 -29.42
N ARG A 50 20.62 -24.43 -28.43
CA ARG A 50 19.15 -24.20 -28.51
C ARG A 50 18.66 -23.10 -27.57
N ALA A 51 17.65 -22.35 -28.01
CA ALA A 51 16.88 -21.45 -27.14
C ALA A 51 16.11 -22.23 -26.05
N CYS A 52 15.80 -21.57 -24.94
CA CYS A 52 15.11 -22.14 -23.79
C CYS A 52 13.75 -22.74 -24.17
N ARG A 53 12.94 -21.99 -24.95
CA ARG A 53 11.60 -22.38 -25.40
C ARG A 53 10.71 -22.91 -24.26
N GLY A 54 10.88 -22.37 -23.05
CA GLY A 54 9.92 -22.58 -21.96
C GLY A 54 8.64 -21.80 -22.23
N LYS A 55 7.50 -22.32 -21.78
CA LYS A 55 6.24 -21.57 -21.82
C LYS A 55 6.37 -20.34 -20.91
N LEU A 56 5.90 -19.21 -21.39
CA LEU A 56 5.77 -18.02 -20.55
C LEU A 56 4.41 -18.07 -19.84
N ARG A 57 4.39 -17.61 -18.59
CA ARG A 57 3.19 -17.41 -17.78
C ARG A 57 3.08 -15.96 -17.32
N ASP A 58 1.88 -15.46 -17.07
CA ASP A 58 1.74 -14.18 -16.37
C ASP A 58 2.26 -14.27 -14.93
N THR A 59 2.42 -13.11 -14.29
CA THR A 59 2.90 -13.00 -12.90
C THR A 59 1.79 -12.62 -11.92
N ILE A 60 0.54 -12.50 -12.38
CA ILE A 60 -0.59 -12.09 -11.55
C ILE A 60 -1.03 -13.28 -10.69
N LEU A 61 -1.06 -13.06 -9.38
CA LEU A 61 -1.46 -14.07 -8.42
C LEU A 61 -2.99 -14.20 -8.37
N ASP A 62 -3.49 -15.43 -8.28
CA ASP A 62 -4.84 -15.74 -7.81
C ASP A 62 -4.85 -15.85 -6.26
N TRP A 63 -6.03 -16.01 -5.67
CA TRP A 63 -6.22 -16.00 -4.21
C TRP A 63 -5.42 -17.05 -3.45
N GLU A 64 -5.19 -18.20 -4.08
CA GLU A 64 -4.50 -19.36 -3.48
C GLU A 64 -3.00 -19.37 -3.77
N ASP A 65 -2.53 -18.48 -4.65
CA ASP A 65 -1.14 -18.45 -5.07
C ASP A 65 -0.23 -17.87 -3.97
N SER A 66 0.96 -18.46 -3.84
CA SER A 66 2.01 -17.93 -2.97
C SER A 66 2.67 -16.70 -3.60
N LEU A 67 3.10 -15.76 -2.75
CA LEU A 67 3.88 -14.62 -3.21
C LEU A 67 5.22 -15.08 -3.83
N PRO A 68 5.77 -14.33 -4.80
CA PRO A 68 7.09 -14.62 -5.37
C PRO A 68 8.18 -14.52 -4.29
N ASP A 69 8.89 -15.63 -4.03
CA ASP A 69 9.88 -15.74 -2.96
C ASP A 69 10.95 -14.64 -3.02
N ARG A 70 11.52 -14.40 -4.20
CA ARG A 70 12.57 -13.37 -4.38
C ARG A 70 12.10 -11.99 -3.91
N ASP A 71 10.92 -11.57 -4.36
CA ASP A 71 10.36 -10.27 -4.04
C ASP A 71 9.95 -10.16 -2.57
N LEU A 72 9.36 -11.22 -2.03
CA LEU A 72 9.00 -11.28 -0.62
C LEU A 72 10.25 -11.21 0.28
N THR A 73 11.31 -11.96 -0.03
CA THR A 73 12.57 -11.91 0.70
C THR A 73 13.20 -10.53 0.65
N LEU A 74 13.28 -9.90 -0.53
CA LEU A 74 13.81 -8.54 -0.67
C LEU A 74 13.00 -7.52 0.14
N ALA A 75 11.67 -7.62 0.11
CA ALA A 75 10.80 -6.72 0.86
C ALA A 75 10.91 -6.92 2.38
N ASP A 76 10.93 -8.17 2.85
CA ASP A 76 11.14 -8.51 4.26
C ASP A 76 12.51 -7.99 4.75
N GLU A 77 13.59 -8.22 4.00
CA GLU A 77 14.92 -7.72 4.35
C GLU A 77 14.99 -6.19 4.42
N ALA A 78 14.37 -5.50 3.46
CA ALA A 78 14.30 -4.04 3.46
C ALA A 78 13.57 -3.51 4.69
N CYS A 79 12.40 -4.08 5.02
CA CYS A 79 11.66 -3.71 6.23
C CYS A 79 12.42 -4.07 7.52
N ARG A 80 13.26 -5.11 7.53
CA ARG A 80 14.09 -5.45 8.70
C ARG A 80 15.21 -4.44 8.95
N LYS A 81 15.71 -3.80 7.91
CA LYS A 81 16.83 -2.84 7.96
C LYS A 81 16.34 -1.39 8.11
N ALA A 82 15.11 -1.12 7.72
CA ALA A 82 14.51 0.20 7.80
C ALA A 82 14.37 0.69 9.25
N ASP A 83 14.62 1.99 9.45
CA ASP A 83 14.27 2.75 10.64
C ASP A 83 12.92 3.49 10.48
N LEU A 84 12.43 3.61 9.24
CA LEU A 84 11.15 4.20 8.90
C LEU A 84 10.46 3.38 7.80
N SER A 85 9.17 3.09 7.98
CA SER A 85 8.30 2.58 6.93
C SER A 85 7.11 3.50 6.74
N VAL A 86 6.88 3.88 5.49
CA VAL A 86 5.77 4.74 5.08
C VAL A 86 4.86 3.92 4.16
N THR A 87 3.59 3.80 4.51
CA THR A 87 2.59 3.12 3.67
C THR A 87 1.72 4.17 2.97
N LEU A 88 1.56 4.04 1.67
CA LEU A 88 0.78 4.98 0.85
C LEU A 88 -0.37 4.22 0.17
N GLY A 89 -1.61 4.62 0.43
CA GLY A 89 -2.78 4.14 -0.34
C GLY A 89 -3.08 2.64 -0.22
N THR A 90 -2.84 2.04 0.93
CA THR A 90 -3.13 0.62 1.19
C THR A 90 -3.88 0.41 2.50
N SER A 91 -4.88 -0.46 2.50
CA SER A 91 -5.63 -0.85 3.71
C SER A 91 -4.85 -1.83 4.62
N LEU A 92 -3.73 -2.36 4.13
CA LEU A 92 -2.85 -3.32 4.81
C LEU A 92 -3.53 -4.64 5.21
N GLN A 93 -4.62 -5.02 4.53
CA GLN A 93 -5.40 -6.19 4.93
C GLN A 93 -4.80 -7.53 4.49
N ILE A 94 -4.21 -7.56 3.29
CA ILE A 94 -3.69 -8.78 2.64
C ILE A 94 -2.39 -9.22 3.29
N LYS A 95 -2.29 -10.49 3.67
CA LYS A 95 -1.08 -11.07 4.25
C LYS A 95 -0.32 -11.88 3.19
N PRO A 96 1.02 -11.94 3.25
CA PRO A 96 1.88 -11.27 4.23
C PRO A 96 2.17 -9.79 3.93
N SER A 97 1.86 -9.28 2.74
CA SER A 97 2.26 -7.93 2.27
C SER A 97 1.92 -6.79 3.25
N GLY A 98 0.68 -6.74 3.75
CA GLY A 98 0.23 -5.71 4.70
C GLY A 98 0.91 -5.76 6.06
N ASN A 99 1.49 -6.91 6.44
CA ASN A 99 2.24 -7.04 7.70
C ASN A 99 3.70 -6.57 7.56
N LEU A 100 4.24 -6.40 6.35
CA LEU A 100 5.66 -6.04 6.15
C LEU A 100 6.05 -4.75 6.88
N PRO A 101 5.27 -3.65 6.87
CA PRO A 101 5.62 -2.42 7.59
C PRO A 101 5.69 -2.61 9.12
N LEU A 102 5.04 -3.64 9.68
CA LEU A 102 5.14 -3.96 11.11
C LEU A 102 6.50 -4.56 11.48
N ILE A 103 7.24 -5.12 10.52
CA ILE A 103 8.59 -5.66 10.76
C ILE A 103 9.52 -4.53 11.20
N THR A 104 9.46 -3.40 10.50
CA THR A 104 10.17 -2.16 10.83
C THR A 104 9.85 -1.71 12.25
N LYS A 105 8.56 -1.62 12.58
CA LYS A 105 8.08 -1.22 13.91
C LYS A 105 8.59 -2.13 15.02
N LYS A 106 8.56 -3.45 14.80
CA LYS A 106 9.05 -4.45 15.77
C LYS A 106 10.55 -4.37 16.04
N ARG A 107 11.31 -3.76 15.14
CA ARG A 107 12.76 -3.55 15.28
C ARG A 107 13.14 -2.18 15.82
N GLY A 108 12.17 -1.42 16.31
CA GLY A 108 12.39 -0.09 16.88
C GLY A 108 12.24 1.06 15.89
N GLY A 109 12.01 0.76 14.61
CA GLY A 109 11.70 1.77 13.60
C GLY A 109 10.31 2.40 13.78
N LYS A 110 10.03 3.41 12.96
CA LYS A 110 8.78 4.16 12.93
C LYS A 110 7.88 3.69 11.79
N LEU A 111 6.57 3.76 12.00
CA LEU A 111 5.56 3.45 11.00
C LEU A 111 4.67 4.67 10.75
N VAL A 112 4.64 5.14 9.50
CA VAL A 112 3.74 6.20 9.04
C VAL A 112 2.72 5.60 8.08
N ILE A 113 1.45 5.91 8.28
CA ILE A 113 0.35 5.45 7.42
C ILE A 113 -0.33 6.65 6.78
N VAL A 114 -0.34 6.70 5.45
CA VAL A 114 -1.07 7.69 4.65
C VAL A 114 -2.16 6.96 3.87
N ASN A 115 -3.41 7.15 4.29
CA ASN A 115 -4.56 6.52 3.64
C ASN A 115 -5.86 7.28 3.96
N LEU A 116 -6.80 7.33 3.02
CA LEU A 116 -8.11 7.97 3.25
C LEU A 116 -8.97 7.20 4.25
N GLN A 117 -8.90 5.87 4.22
CA GLN A 117 -9.68 4.97 5.07
C GLN A 117 -8.84 4.42 6.22
N ALA A 118 -9.52 3.94 7.27
CA ALA A 118 -8.88 3.17 8.32
C ALA A 118 -8.14 1.94 7.76
N THR A 119 -6.98 1.64 8.33
CA THR A 119 -6.16 0.49 7.93
C THR A 119 -6.15 -0.58 9.02
N LYS A 120 -5.77 -1.80 8.66
CA LYS A 120 -5.63 -2.91 9.62
C LYS A 120 -4.63 -2.62 10.75
N HIS A 121 -3.69 -1.69 10.52
CA HIS A 121 -2.55 -1.45 11.40
C HIS A 121 -2.48 -0.02 11.95
N ASP A 122 -3.61 0.69 11.96
CA ASP A 122 -3.66 2.07 12.45
C ASP A 122 -3.10 2.19 13.87
N ARG A 123 -3.44 1.26 14.77
CA ARG A 123 -3.00 1.31 16.18
C ARG A 123 -1.49 1.17 16.37
N GLN A 124 -0.77 0.65 15.38
CA GLN A 124 0.67 0.44 15.42
C GLN A 124 1.46 1.61 14.82
N ALA A 125 0.79 2.53 14.10
CA ALA A 125 1.43 3.67 13.47
C ALA A 125 1.86 4.74 14.49
N ASP A 126 3.05 5.30 14.28
CA ASP A 126 3.54 6.49 14.99
C ASP A 126 2.86 7.76 14.46
N LEU A 127 2.52 7.79 13.17
CA LEU A 127 1.81 8.89 12.53
C LEU A 127 0.78 8.35 11.53
N ARG A 128 -0.44 8.91 11.57
CA ARG A 128 -1.52 8.60 10.64
C ARG A 128 -1.96 9.89 9.94
N ILE A 129 -2.00 9.86 8.61
CA ILE A 129 -2.41 11.00 7.79
C ILE A 129 -3.59 10.55 6.93
N HIS A 130 -4.77 11.13 7.20
CA HIS A 130 -6.00 10.85 6.46
C HIS A 130 -6.20 11.90 5.37
N ALA A 131 -5.53 11.72 4.24
CA ALA A 131 -5.57 12.66 3.10
C ALA A 131 -5.26 11.94 1.78
N TYR A 132 -5.47 12.64 0.66
CA TYR A 132 -5.01 12.18 -0.65
C TYR A 132 -3.48 12.09 -0.66
N VAL A 133 -2.94 10.98 -1.20
CA VAL A 133 -1.50 10.75 -1.24
C VAL A 133 -0.78 11.83 -2.05
N ASP A 134 -1.38 12.29 -3.16
CA ASP A 134 -0.80 13.33 -4.01
C ASP A 134 -0.58 14.64 -3.25
N ASP A 135 -1.55 15.07 -2.43
CA ASP A 135 -1.43 16.27 -1.60
C ASP A 135 -0.31 16.13 -0.56
N VAL A 136 -0.23 14.97 0.08
CA VAL A 136 0.78 14.67 1.10
C VAL A 136 2.17 14.65 0.47
N MET A 137 2.35 13.94 -0.64
CA MET A 137 3.63 13.81 -1.32
C MET A 137 4.08 15.14 -1.94
N THR A 138 3.17 15.93 -2.51
CA THR A 138 3.48 17.28 -3.03
C THR A 138 4.01 18.20 -1.94
N LYS A 139 3.35 18.23 -0.76
CA LYS A 139 3.80 19.01 0.39
C LYS A 139 5.13 18.50 0.95
N LEU A 140 5.29 17.18 1.05
CA LEU A 140 6.53 16.56 1.52
C LEU A 140 7.72 16.91 0.60
N MET A 141 7.55 16.77 -0.71
CA MET A 141 8.59 17.11 -1.70
C MET A 141 9.00 18.58 -1.59
N LYS A 142 8.03 19.50 -1.43
CA LYS A 142 8.30 20.93 -1.17
C LYS A 142 9.10 21.16 0.11
N LEU A 143 8.77 20.46 1.21
CA LEU A 143 9.51 20.57 2.47
C LEU A 143 10.93 20.00 2.36
N LEU A 144 11.11 18.93 1.59
CA LEU A 144 12.42 18.34 1.31
C LEU A 144 13.26 19.17 0.32
N GLY A 145 12.66 20.18 -0.33
CA GLY A 145 13.32 20.95 -1.38
C GLY A 145 13.60 20.13 -2.64
N LEU A 146 12.77 19.13 -2.92
CA LEU A 146 12.89 18.25 -4.09
C LEU A 146 11.76 18.54 -5.08
N GLU A 147 12.08 18.64 -6.36
CA GLU A 147 11.10 18.72 -7.43
C GLU A 147 10.61 17.33 -7.84
N VAL A 148 9.32 17.22 -8.18
CA VAL A 148 8.76 16.00 -8.76
C VAL A 148 9.12 15.98 -10.26
N PRO A 149 9.83 14.95 -10.76
CA PRO A 149 10.27 14.93 -12.15
C PRO A 149 9.10 14.76 -13.14
N GLU A 150 9.25 15.32 -14.33
CA GLU A 150 8.31 15.12 -15.44
C GLU A 150 8.40 13.68 -15.99
N TRP A 151 7.26 13.08 -16.30
CA TRP A 151 7.20 11.75 -16.88
C TRP A 151 7.25 11.81 -18.42
N THR A 152 8.28 11.21 -19.01
CA THR A 152 8.55 11.25 -20.47
C THR A 152 8.04 10.03 -21.23
N GLY A 153 7.30 9.13 -20.58
CA GLY A 153 6.74 7.91 -21.17
C GLY A 153 7.24 6.61 -20.53
N PRO A 154 6.76 5.44 -21.03
CA PRO A 154 7.12 4.14 -20.45
C PRO A 154 8.60 3.79 -20.68
N VAL A 155 9.34 3.59 -19.59
CA VAL A 155 10.75 3.18 -19.60
C VAL A 155 10.95 2.08 -18.57
N VAL A 156 11.75 1.06 -18.92
CA VAL A 156 12.14 -0.01 -18.00
C VAL A 156 13.55 0.27 -17.50
N VAL A 157 13.68 0.51 -16.19
CA VAL A 157 14.96 0.70 -15.52
C VAL A 157 15.29 -0.56 -14.71
N GLU A 158 16.34 -1.27 -15.12
CA GLU A 158 16.69 -2.55 -14.50
C GLU A 158 17.51 -2.40 -13.21
N SER A 159 18.31 -1.35 -13.08
CA SER A 159 19.13 -1.11 -11.89
C SER A 159 19.09 0.36 -11.52
N ALA A 160 19.09 0.65 -10.24
CA ALA A 160 19.13 2.01 -9.76
C ALA A 160 20.49 2.65 -10.06
N GLU A 161 20.47 3.88 -10.54
CA GLU A 161 21.67 4.71 -10.62
C GLU A 161 22.23 5.00 -9.22
N PRO A 162 23.55 5.21 -9.08
CA PRO A 162 24.15 5.65 -7.82
C PRO A 162 23.52 6.95 -7.32
N ALA A 163 23.23 7.02 -6.01
CA ALA A 163 22.68 8.23 -5.42
C ALA A 163 23.68 9.40 -5.53
N ARG A 164 23.21 10.57 -5.98
CA ARG A 164 24.02 11.79 -6.00
C ARG A 164 24.07 12.38 -4.59
N ALA A 165 25.27 12.58 -4.05
CA ALA A 165 25.49 13.02 -2.66
C ALA A 165 24.81 14.36 -2.31
N GLU A 166 24.57 15.22 -3.29
CA GLU A 166 23.97 16.55 -3.12
C GLU A 166 22.48 16.52 -2.75
N GLN A 167 21.76 15.42 -3.05
CA GLN A 167 20.30 15.30 -2.82
C GLN A 167 19.93 14.95 -1.37
N LEU A 168 20.90 14.57 -0.53
CA LEU A 168 20.68 14.11 0.85
C LEU A 168 20.79 15.24 1.90
N GLN A 169 21.23 16.44 1.50
CA GLN A 169 21.43 17.57 2.41
C GLN A 169 20.19 18.48 2.50
N GLY A 170 19.01 17.89 2.72
CA GLY A 170 17.81 18.64 3.07
C GLY A 170 18.06 19.37 4.39
N ARG A 171 18.07 20.72 4.37
CA ARG A 171 18.19 21.55 5.57
C ARG A 171 16.94 21.34 6.44
N LEU A 172 17.01 20.44 7.41
CA LEU A 172 16.06 20.45 8.52
C LEU A 172 16.26 21.79 9.24
N LYS A 173 15.43 22.78 8.93
CA LYS A 173 15.27 23.94 9.81
C LYS A 173 14.55 23.39 11.04
N GLU A 174 15.17 23.50 12.19
CA GLU A 174 14.48 23.30 13.46
C GLU A 174 13.37 24.36 13.55
N GLU A 175 12.15 23.98 13.15
CA GLU A 175 10.97 24.76 13.51
C GLU A 175 10.72 24.48 14.99
N LYS A 176 10.83 25.54 15.79
CA LYS A 176 10.57 25.55 17.23
C LYS A 176 9.18 24.97 17.46
N GLU A 177 9.07 23.85 18.17
CA GLU A 177 7.79 23.26 18.56
C GLU A 177 7.01 24.31 19.39
N GLU A 178 5.96 24.88 18.80
CA GLU A 178 4.88 25.53 19.54
C GLU A 178 4.02 24.40 20.15
N PRO A 179 3.63 24.48 21.44
CA PRO A 179 2.87 23.41 22.07
C PRO A 179 1.53 23.24 21.38
N LEU A 180 1.26 22.03 20.86
CA LEU A 180 -0.05 21.63 20.35
C LEU A 180 -1.11 21.82 21.45
N SER A 181 -1.95 22.84 21.30
CA SER A 181 -3.17 22.98 22.08
C SER A 181 -4.06 21.77 21.80
N HIS A 182 -4.42 21.04 22.85
CA HIS A 182 -5.45 20.01 22.80
C HIS A 182 -6.79 20.64 22.42
N HIS A 183 -7.09 20.72 21.12
CA HIS A 183 -8.45 20.94 20.65
C HIS A 183 -9.22 19.63 20.75
N ASN A 184 -9.63 19.27 21.97
CA ASN A 184 -10.84 18.50 22.13
C ASN A 184 -11.98 19.37 21.60
N GLY A 185 -12.59 18.95 20.49
CA GLY A 185 -13.82 19.56 19.99
C GLY A 185 -14.95 19.35 20.99
N THR A 186 -15.11 20.28 21.93
CA THR A 186 -16.37 20.54 22.61
C THR A 186 -17.07 21.67 21.86
N GLY A 187 -18.26 21.36 21.34
CA GLY A 187 -19.07 22.29 20.56
C GLY A 187 -19.29 23.61 21.30
N THR A 188 -19.07 24.71 20.60
CA THR A 188 -19.39 26.05 21.08
C THR A 188 -20.91 26.22 21.09
N PRO A 189 -21.53 26.75 22.16
CA PRO A 189 -22.96 27.04 22.17
C PRO A 189 -23.25 28.33 21.39
N CYS A 190 -24.29 28.31 20.56
CA CYS A 190 -24.86 29.53 19.96
C CYS A 190 -25.55 30.39 21.05
N PRO A 191 -25.41 31.73 21.01
CA PRO A 191 -26.11 32.61 21.94
C PRO A 191 -27.59 32.71 21.59
N GLY A 192 -28.43 32.60 22.61
CA GLY A 192 -29.86 32.31 22.48
C GLY A 192 -30.75 33.45 22.02
N ARG A 193 -31.96 33.05 21.60
CA ARG A 193 -33.21 33.79 21.86
C ARG A 193 -34.20 32.79 22.44
N GLY A 194 -34.66 33.09 23.64
CA GLY A 194 -35.50 32.20 24.43
C GLY A 194 -36.91 32.06 23.88
N LEU A 195 -37.54 30.95 24.24
CA LEU A 195 -38.93 30.85 24.64
C LEU A 195 -39.11 29.52 25.41
N LYS A 196 -39.90 29.59 26.47
CA LYS A 196 -40.10 28.64 27.58
C LYS A 196 -40.70 27.30 27.12
N GLN A 197 -40.34 26.19 27.78
CA GLN A 197 -41.29 25.34 28.54
C GLN A 197 -40.60 24.14 29.22
N GLU A 198 -41.14 23.77 30.37
CA GLU A 198 -40.60 22.88 31.40
C GLU A 198 -40.68 21.37 31.09
N CYS A 199 -39.81 20.59 31.74
CA CYS A 199 -39.82 19.12 31.81
C CYS A 199 -41.00 18.58 32.65
N PRO A 200 -41.35 17.29 32.48
CA PRO A 200 -41.06 16.37 33.59
C PRO A 200 -40.59 14.96 33.16
N SER A 201 -39.78 14.32 34.02
CA SER A 201 -39.48 12.87 34.04
C SER A 201 -40.34 12.18 35.12
N PRO A 202 -40.21 10.87 35.42
CA PRO A 202 -40.32 9.66 34.59
C PRO A 202 -41.30 8.62 35.20
N ALA A 203 -41.89 7.68 34.42
CA ALA A 203 -42.47 6.45 34.99
C ALA A 203 -42.71 5.30 33.97
N THR A 204 -42.14 4.13 34.29
CA THR A 204 -42.65 2.73 34.13
C THR A 204 -43.08 2.15 32.76
N GLY A 205 -42.50 1.00 32.39
CA GLY A 205 -42.92 0.11 31.28
C GLY A 205 -44.26 -0.64 31.54
N PRO A 206 -44.75 -1.54 30.64
CA PRO A 206 -44.08 -2.83 30.36
C PRO A 206 -44.24 -3.47 28.93
N ALA A 207 -43.38 -4.48 28.70
CA ALA A 207 -43.53 -5.76 27.95
C ALA A 207 -43.76 -5.84 26.39
N PRO A 208 -43.32 -6.96 25.75
CA PRO A 208 -42.84 -7.00 24.36
C PRO A 208 -43.79 -7.66 23.34
N VAL A 209 -43.60 -7.40 22.04
CA VAL A 209 -44.30 -8.12 20.95
C VAL A 209 -43.36 -8.58 19.82
N LYS A 210 -43.18 -9.91 19.80
CA LYS A 210 -42.98 -10.93 18.74
C LYS A 210 -42.27 -10.58 17.41
N LYS A 211 -41.24 -11.39 17.14
CA LYS A 211 -40.56 -11.60 15.85
C LYS A 211 -41.49 -12.26 14.82
N MET A 212 -41.46 -11.78 13.57
CA MET A 212 -41.98 -12.50 12.40
C MET A 212 -40.85 -13.21 11.65
N LYS A 213 -41.08 -14.50 11.38
CA LYS A 213 -40.24 -15.42 10.59
C LYS A 213 -40.79 -15.40 9.15
N VAL A 214 -39.93 -15.26 8.15
CA VAL A 214 -40.28 -15.52 6.74
C VAL A 214 -39.38 -16.64 6.23
N GLU A 215 -40.00 -17.68 5.70
CA GLU A 215 -39.39 -18.92 5.18
C GLU A 215 -39.02 -18.82 3.69
N PRO A 216 -38.16 -19.73 3.17
CA PRO A 216 -37.45 -19.55 1.91
C PRO A 216 -38.25 -20.02 0.69
N LEU A 217 -38.01 -19.39 -0.47
CA LEU A 217 -38.51 -19.83 -1.76
C LEU A 217 -37.55 -20.89 -2.36
N LEU A 218 -38.09 -22.06 -2.67
CA LEU A 218 -37.48 -23.05 -3.56
C LEU A 218 -38.20 -23.02 -4.92
N THR A 219 -37.44 -22.83 -5.99
CA THR A 219 -37.42 -23.68 -7.20
C THR A 219 -36.17 -23.35 -8.01
#